data_AF-A0A806JY88-F1
#
_entry.id   AF-A0A806JY88-F1
#
_cell.length_a   1.000
_cell.length_b   1.000
_cell.length_c   1.000
_cell.angle_alpha   90.00
_cell.angle_beta   90.00
_cell.angle_gamma   90.00
#
_symmetry.space_group_name_H-M   'P 1'
#
loop_
_entity.id
_entity.type
_entity.pdbx_description
1 polymer ?
#
loop_
_entity_poly.entity_id
_entity_poly.type
_entity_poly.pdbx_seq_one_letter_code
_entity_poly.pdbx_strand_id
1 'polypeptide(L)'
;MNLSKTGVSGFMQFLYYSKNMTDYLAEVQKDGHNLQYVPEELRTPELCLAAVKKTGNALRDVPIDLRTEEICFAAVSAEYKFDVRELMHGCLGYVPAELKTAKMCLAAVKSYGLNLYDVPDHLKTLELCIIAVEHSKGAIKFVPKNIRKAVRDKIFFKK
;
A
#
# COMPACT_ATOMS: atom_id res chain seq x y z
N MET A 1 25.40 4.47 -13.54
CA MET A 1 24.20 3.94 -14.23
C MET A 1 23.57 5.07 -15.04
N ASN A 2 23.26 4.83 -16.32
CA ASN A 2 22.79 5.86 -17.25
C ASN A 2 21.26 5.97 -17.15
N LEU A 3 20.78 6.96 -16.39
CA LEU A 3 19.35 7.18 -16.09
C LEU A 3 18.51 7.61 -17.30
N SER A 4 19.15 7.95 -18.42
CA SER A 4 18.48 8.28 -19.70
C SER A 4 17.58 7.17 -20.25
N LYS A 5 17.74 5.92 -19.77
CA LYS A 5 16.89 4.77 -20.16
C LYS A 5 15.65 4.55 -19.29
N THR A 6 15.45 5.34 -18.23
CA THR A 6 14.41 5.06 -17.22
C THR A 6 13.14 5.90 -17.37
N GLY A 7 13.00 6.70 -18.43
CA GLY A 7 11.79 7.51 -18.67
C GLY A 7 11.60 8.65 -17.66
N VAL A 8 12.61 8.94 -16.84
CA VAL A 8 12.60 10.09 -15.94
C VAL A 8 12.63 11.36 -16.77
N SER A 9 11.67 12.24 -16.51
CA SER A 9 11.71 13.63 -16.99
C SER A 9 13.08 14.24 -16.72
N GLY A 10 13.63 15.01 -17.66
CA GLY A 10 14.90 15.72 -17.46
C GLY A 10 14.92 16.60 -16.19
N PHE A 11 13.75 16.98 -15.69
CA PHE A 11 13.59 17.68 -14.42
C PHE A 11 13.99 16.83 -13.22
N MET A 12 13.65 15.55 -13.16
CA MET A 12 14.06 14.68 -12.05
C MET A 12 15.56 14.39 -12.06
N GLN A 13 16.17 14.35 -13.23
CA GLN A 13 17.62 14.26 -13.33
C GLN A 13 18.28 15.53 -12.78
N PHE A 14 17.71 16.71 -13.05
CA PHE A 14 18.16 17.97 -12.45
C PHE A 14 18.02 17.96 -10.91
N LEU A 15 16.90 17.47 -10.35
CA LEU A 15 16.72 17.39 -8.89
C LEU A 15 17.72 16.45 -8.21
N TYR A 16 18.02 15.32 -8.84
CA TYR A 16 19.07 14.42 -8.38
C TYR A 16 20.44 15.12 -8.26
N TYR A 17 20.78 15.98 -9.22
CA TYR A 17 22.04 16.73 -9.18
C TYR A 17 22.00 17.95 -8.24
N SER A 18 20.83 18.60 -8.07
CA SER A 18 20.70 19.78 -7.21
C SER A 18 20.57 19.44 -5.73
N LYS A 19 20.17 18.20 -5.38
CA LYS A 19 19.89 17.74 -4.00
C LYS A 19 18.94 18.68 -3.23
N ASN A 20 18.04 19.35 -3.92
CA ASN A 20 17.15 20.32 -3.29
C ASN A 20 15.89 19.65 -2.71
N MET A 21 15.75 19.70 -1.38
CA MET A 21 14.66 19.05 -0.64
C MET A 21 13.27 19.61 -0.98
N THR A 22 13.14 20.92 -1.24
CA THR A 22 11.83 21.54 -1.53
C THR A 22 11.24 21.03 -2.84
N ASP A 23 12.11 20.73 -3.79
CA ASP A 23 11.71 20.29 -5.12
C ASP A 23 11.24 18.83 -5.09
N TYR A 24 11.89 17.97 -4.29
CA TYR A 24 11.43 16.60 -4.07
C TYR A 24 10.04 16.56 -3.43
N LEU A 25 9.78 17.41 -2.43
CA LEU A 25 8.47 17.47 -1.79
C LEU A 25 7.36 17.83 -2.79
N ALA A 26 7.61 18.82 -3.66
CA ALA A 26 6.67 19.22 -4.69
C ALA A 26 6.39 18.08 -5.70
N GLU A 27 7.42 17.30 -6.05
CA GLU A 27 7.26 16.20 -6.99
C GLU A 27 6.51 15.00 -6.40
N VAL A 28 6.76 14.62 -5.13
CA VAL A 28 6.00 13.51 -4.50
C VAL A 28 4.55 13.88 -4.24
N GLN A 29 4.23 15.17 -4.09
CA GLN A 29 2.86 15.65 -3.98
C GLN A 29 2.10 15.60 -5.32
N LYS A 30 2.80 15.63 -6.46
CA LYS A 30 2.20 15.41 -7.79
C LYS A 30 1.91 13.93 -8.00
N ASP A 31 2.88 13.07 -7.71
CA ASP A 31 2.76 11.61 -7.73
C ASP A 31 3.65 10.99 -6.66
N GLY A 32 3.04 10.24 -5.72
CA GLY A 32 3.79 9.59 -4.64
C GLY A 32 4.86 8.61 -5.13
N HIS A 33 4.71 8.04 -6.32
CA HIS A 33 5.72 7.14 -6.92
C HIS A 33 7.03 7.84 -7.27
N ASN A 34 7.07 9.17 -7.27
CA ASN A 34 8.30 9.93 -7.47
C ASN A 34 9.32 9.74 -6.33
N LEU A 35 8.90 9.21 -5.18
CA LEU A 35 9.80 8.88 -4.07
C LEU A 35 10.93 7.92 -4.50
N GLN A 36 10.67 7.04 -5.48
CA GLN A 36 11.67 6.10 -6.01
C GLN A 36 12.91 6.80 -6.60
N TYR A 37 12.79 8.05 -7.04
CA TYR A 37 13.88 8.85 -7.62
C TYR A 37 14.63 9.68 -6.58
N VAL A 38 14.12 9.76 -5.36
CA VAL A 38 14.79 10.42 -4.24
C VAL A 38 15.85 9.47 -3.70
N PRO A 39 17.13 9.88 -3.62
CA PRO A 39 18.18 9.11 -2.95
C PRO A 39 17.74 8.73 -1.53
N GLU A 40 18.06 7.50 -1.10
CA GLU A 40 17.60 6.96 0.17
C GLU A 40 18.04 7.82 1.36
N GLU A 41 19.25 8.37 1.30
CA GLU A 41 19.83 9.23 2.34
C GLU A 41 19.12 10.58 2.49
N LEU A 42 18.32 10.97 1.48
CA LEU A 42 17.52 12.20 1.48
C LEU A 42 16.03 11.94 1.78
N ARG A 43 15.62 10.68 1.98
CA ARG A 43 14.24 10.38 2.35
C ARG A 43 14.03 10.71 3.82
N THR A 44 13.22 11.72 4.09
CA THR A 44 12.81 12.08 5.45
C THR A 44 11.43 11.52 5.77
N PRO A 45 11.05 11.39 7.06
CA PRO A 45 9.70 11.00 7.44
C PRO A 45 8.61 11.87 6.78
N GLU A 46 8.83 13.17 6.66
CA GLU A 46 7.89 14.11 6.06
C GLU A 46 7.69 13.84 4.57
N LEU A 47 8.77 13.56 3.85
CA LEU A 47 8.74 13.25 2.42
C LEU A 47 8.05 11.92 2.16
N CYS A 48 8.38 10.90 2.97
CA CYS A 48 7.72 9.60 2.92
C CYS A 48 6.23 9.71 3.23
N LEU A 49 5.85 10.48 4.26
CA LEU A 49 4.46 10.71 4.62
C LEU A 49 3.68 11.41 3.50
N ALA A 50 4.28 12.44 2.88
CA ALA A 50 3.69 13.13 1.75
C ALA A 50 3.47 12.18 0.55
N ALA A 51 4.46 11.34 0.24
CA ALA A 51 4.39 10.38 -0.85
C ALA A 51 3.27 9.35 -0.62
N VAL A 52 3.18 8.73 0.57
CA VAL A 52 2.17 7.70 0.85
C VAL A 52 0.76 8.26 0.96
N LYS A 53 0.60 9.51 1.44
CA LYS A 53 -0.69 10.20 1.43
C LYS A 53 -1.17 10.45 0.01
N LYS A 54 -0.24 10.73 -0.92
CA LYS A 54 -0.57 10.96 -2.33
C LYS A 54 -0.89 9.65 -3.07
N THR A 55 -0.06 8.64 -2.86
CA THR A 55 -0.19 7.31 -3.47
C THR A 55 0.19 6.26 -2.43
N GLY A 56 -0.79 5.52 -1.90
CA GLY A 56 -0.54 4.57 -0.80
C GLY A 56 0.54 3.52 -1.12
N ASN A 57 0.64 3.08 -2.38
CA ASN A 57 1.65 2.11 -2.83
C ASN A 57 3.08 2.66 -2.87
N ALA A 58 3.29 3.98 -2.71
CA ALA A 58 4.61 4.56 -2.52
C ALA A 58 5.31 4.04 -1.25
N LEU A 59 4.59 3.37 -0.33
CA LEU A 59 5.15 2.72 0.85
C LEU A 59 6.27 1.72 0.50
N ARG A 60 6.21 1.10 -0.68
CA ARG A 60 7.27 0.20 -1.17
C ARG A 60 8.64 0.87 -1.27
N ASP A 61 8.62 2.18 -1.58
CA ASP A 61 9.80 3.03 -1.77
C ASP A 61 10.17 3.75 -0.45
N VAL A 62 9.43 3.52 0.65
CA VAL A 62 9.82 4.03 1.97
C VAL A 62 10.82 3.06 2.60
N PRO A 63 12.00 3.55 3.05
CA PRO A 63 12.97 2.74 3.79
C PRO A 63 12.35 2.07 5.00
N ILE A 64 12.78 0.84 5.31
CA ILE A 64 12.15 0.04 6.37
C ILE A 64 12.16 0.75 7.73
N ASP A 65 13.27 1.42 8.06
CA ASP A 65 13.47 2.14 9.31
C ASP A 65 12.56 3.39 9.44
N LEU A 66 12.02 3.87 8.32
CA LEU A 66 11.07 4.99 8.27
C LEU A 66 9.61 4.52 8.21
N ARG A 67 9.33 3.22 8.13
CA ARG A 67 7.95 2.70 8.13
C ARG A 67 7.38 2.70 9.55
N THR A 68 7.01 3.87 10.03
CA THR A 68 6.30 4.03 11.31
C THR A 68 4.83 3.61 11.19
N GLU A 69 4.16 3.42 12.34
CA GLU A 69 2.72 3.17 12.36
C GLU A 69 1.94 4.27 11.63
N GLU A 70 2.33 5.53 11.81
CA GLU A 70 1.70 6.68 11.16
C GLU A 70 1.82 6.60 9.63
N ILE A 71 3.02 6.37 9.10
CA ILE A 71 3.27 6.29 7.66
C ILE A 71 2.53 5.07 7.07
N CYS A 72 2.58 3.92 7.74
CA CYS A 72 1.86 2.72 7.30
C CYS A 72 0.34 2.94 7.30
N PHE A 73 -0.21 3.58 8.34
CA PHE A 73 -1.64 3.85 8.43
C PHE A 73 -2.09 4.85 7.37
N ALA A 74 -1.29 5.89 7.12
CA ALA A 74 -1.52 6.86 6.06
C ALA A 74 -1.53 6.17 4.68
N ALA A 75 -0.58 5.28 4.42
CA ALA A 75 -0.52 4.51 3.18
C ALA A 75 -1.75 3.62 2.95
N VAL A 76 -2.22 2.95 4.01
CA VAL A 76 -3.40 2.07 3.97
C VAL A 76 -4.71 2.85 3.83
N SER A 77 -4.76 4.07 4.36
CA SER A 77 -5.94 4.92 4.33
C SER A 77 -5.99 5.84 3.11
N ALA A 78 -4.90 5.94 2.35
CA ALA A 78 -4.86 6.72 1.12
C ALA A 78 -5.86 6.15 0.10
N GLU A 79 -6.51 7.04 -0.65
CA GLU A 79 -7.46 6.62 -1.69
C GLU A 79 -6.77 5.69 -2.69
N TYR A 80 -7.34 4.49 -2.83
CA TYR A 80 -6.80 3.48 -3.74
C TYR A 80 -7.09 3.90 -5.18
N LYS A 81 -6.10 4.49 -5.82
CA LYS A 81 -6.11 4.67 -7.27
C LYS A 81 -5.54 3.39 -7.87
N PHE A 82 -6.41 2.63 -8.53
CA PHE A 82 -6.01 1.41 -9.24
C PHE A 82 -5.05 1.82 -10.37
N ASP A 83 -3.74 1.72 -10.11
CA ASP A 83 -2.75 1.85 -11.17
C ASP A 83 -2.68 0.50 -11.90
N VAL A 84 -3.01 0.50 -13.18
CA VAL A 84 -2.92 -0.68 -14.07
C VAL A 84 -1.50 -1.24 -14.14
N ARG A 85 -0.48 -0.48 -13.70
CA ARG A 85 0.91 -0.91 -13.60
C ARG A 85 1.16 -1.85 -12.42
N GLU A 86 0.29 -1.86 -11.42
CA GLU A 86 0.49 -2.65 -10.19
C GLU A 86 -0.39 -3.90 -10.19
N LEU A 87 0.26 -5.05 -10.38
CA LEU A 87 -0.36 -6.36 -10.31
C LEU A 87 -0.67 -6.70 -8.84
N MET A 88 -1.97 -6.65 -8.49
CA MET A 88 -2.62 -7.46 -7.45
C MET A 88 -2.34 -7.17 -5.97
N HIS A 89 -1.38 -6.32 -5.58
CA HIS A 89 -1.05 -6.15 -4.16
C HIS A 89 -1.36 -4.72 -3.70
N GLY A 90 -2.21 -4.60 -2.69
CA GLY A 90 -2.41 -3.33 -2.00
C GLY A 90 -1.24 -3.01 -1.08
N CYS A 91 -1.18 -1.78 -0.60
CA CYS A 91 -0.11 -1.28 0.26
C CYS A 91 0.10 -2.07 1.56
N LEU A 92 -0.89 -2.87 2.00
CA LEU A 92 -0.77 -3.74 3.18
C LEU A 92 0.38 -4.75 3.06
N GLY A 93 0.73 -5.20 1.85
CA GLY A 93 1.87 -6.08 1.62
C GLY A 93 3.23 -5.43 1.99
N TYR A 94 3.33 -4.10 1.92
CA TYR A 94 4.54 -3.36 2.27
C TYR A 94 4.58 -2.92 3.74
N VAL A 95 3.51 -3.12 4.51
CA VAL A 95 3.52 -2.83 5.95
C VAL A 95 4.31 -3.94 6.68
N PRO A 96 5.30 -3.60 7.53
CA PRO A 96 5.99 -4.58 8.37
C PRO A 96 5.00 -5.42 9.18
N ALA A 97 5.27 -6.71 9.33
CA ALA A 97 4.31 -7.65 9.93
C ALA A 97 3.90 -7.24 11.35
N GLU A 98 4.83 -6.69 12.11
CA GLU A 98 4.70 -6.24 13.49
C GLU A 98 3.81 -4.99 13.61
N LEU A 99 3.67 -4.21 12.54
CA LEU A 99 2.85 -3.00 12.49
C LEU A 99 1.44 -3.23 11.94
N LYS A 100 1.15 -4.43 11.42
CA LYS A 100 -0.18 -4.74 10.89
C LYS A 100 -1.19 -4.86 12.02
N THR A 101 -1.97 -3.82 12.22
CA THR A 101 -3.08 -3.83 13.18
C THR A 101 -4.38 -4.33 12.54
N ALA A 102 -5.32 -4.79 13.37
CA ALA A 102 -6.67 -5.16 12.91
C ALA A 102 -7.37 -3.99 12.20
N LYS A 103 -7.15 -2.76 12.68
CA LYS A 103 -7.70 -1.53 12.08
C LYS A 103 -7.15 -1.29 10.67
N MET A 104 -5.83 -1.44 10.48
CA MET A 104 -5.21 -1.34 9.15
C MET A 104 -5.74 -2.42 8.21
N CYS A 105 -5.79 -3.67 8.66
CA CYS A 105 -6.30 -4.79 7.85
C CYS A 105 -7.75 -4.55 7.40
N LEU A 106 -8.61 -4.06 8.30
CA LEU A 106 -9.98 -3.72 7.98
C LEU A 106 -10.08 -2.61 6.94
N ALA A 107 -9.30 -1.53 7.10
CA ALA A 107 -9.27 -0.42 6.14
C ALA A 107 -8.81 -0.90 4.75
N ALA A 108 -7.72 -1.68 4.69
CA ALA A 108 -7.20 -2.24 3.45
C ALA A 108 -8.22 -3.15 2.75
N VAL A 109 -8.88 -4.04 3.48
CA VAL A 109 -9.88 -4.97 2.93
C VAL A 109 -11.13 -4.27 2.43
N LYS A 110 -11.61 -3.24 3.15
CA LYS A 110 -12.74 -2.41 2.70
C LYS A 110 -12.42 -1.65 1.43
N SER A 111 -11.17 -1.23 1.26
CA SER A 111 -10.70 -0.58 0.04
C SER A 111 -10.63 -1.57 -1.13
N TYR A 112 -9.99 -2.73 -0.93
CA TYR A 112 -9.89 -3.78 -1.94
C TYR A 112 -9.88 -5.17 -1.29
N GLY A 113 -10.92 -5.97 -1.56
CA GLY A 113 -11.15 -7.24 -0.86
C GLY A 113 -10.03 -8.28 -1.02
N LEU A 114 -9.23 -8.23 -2.10
CA LEU A 114 -8.09 -9.13 -2.28
C LEU A 114 -6.92 -8.83 -1.33
N ASN A 115 -6.90 -7.65 -0.68
CA ASN A 115 -5.92 -7.34 0.37
C ASN A 115 -5.99 -8.31 1.56
N LEU A 116 -7.04 -9.15 1.64
CA LEU A 116 -7.10 -10.27 2.56
C LEU A 116 -5.88 -11.20 2.42
N TYR A 117 -5.24 -11.28 1.25
CA TYR A 117 -4.00 -12.02 1.04
C TYR A 117 -2.90 -11.60 2.01
N ASP A 118 -2.69 -10.29 2.19
CA ASP A 118 -1.61 -9.71 3.00
C ASP A 118 -1.94 -9.60 4.50
N VAL A 119 -3.17 -9.97 4.90
CA VAL A 119 -3.59 -9.97 6.31
C VAL A 119 -2.91 -11.14 7.05
N PRO A 120 -2.27 -10.91 8.21
CA PRO A 120 -1.75 -11.99 9.04
C PRO A 120 -2.84 -12.99 9.43
N ASP A 121 -2.53 -14.29 9.42
CA ASP A 121 -3.55 -15.33 9.63
C ASP A 121 -4.31 -15.20 10.95
N HIS A 122 -3.64 -14.75 12.02
CA HIS A 122 -4.27 -14.51 13.32
C HIS A 122 -5.26 -13.32 13.33
N LEU A 123 -5.20 -12.44 12.32
CA LEU A 123 -6.13 -11.31 12.15
C LEU A 123 -7.26 -11.62 11.15
N LYS A 124 -7.24 -12.77 10.47
CA LYS A 124 -8.29 -13.19 9.52
C LYS A 124 -9.54 -13.70 10.26
N THR A 125 -10.26 -12.79 10.91
CA THR A 125 -11.52 -13.09 11.59
C THR A 125 -12.61 -13.44 10.58
N LEU A 126 -13.66 -14.12 11.04
CA LEU A 126 -14.83 -14.43 10.23
C LEU A 126 -15.44 -13.17 9.62
N GLU A 127 -15.59 -12.11 10.41
CA GLU A 127 -16.14 -10.82 9.98
C GLU A 127 -15.29 -10.18 8.87
N LEU A 128 -13.97 -10.08 9.08
CA LEU A 128 -13.06 -9.49 8.09
C LEU A 128 -13.09 -10.27 6.77
N CYS A 129 -13.09 -11.61 6.86
CA CYS A 129 -13.17 -12.48 5.69
C CYS A 129 -14.50 -12.34 4.94
N ILE A 130 -15.62 -12.11 5.64
CA ILE A 130 -16.91 -11.85 4.99
C ILE A 130 -16.83 -10.54 4.19
N ILE A 131 -16.37 -9.46 4.83
CA ILE A 131 -16.21 -8.14 4.18
C ILE A 131 -15.33 -8.28 2.93
N ALA A 132 -14.19 -8.97 3.03
CA ALA A 132 -13.30 -9.19 1.90
C ALA A 132 -13.99 -9.85 0.70
N VAL A 133 -14.75 -10.90 0.95
CA VAL A 133 -15.43 -11.69 -0.11
C VAL A 133 -16.65 -10.94 -0.65
N GLU A 134 -17.30 -10.10 0.15
CA GLU A 134 -18.36 -9.19 -0.31
C GLU A 134 -17.81 -8.17 -1.31
N HIS A 135 -16.67 -7.55 -1.00
CA HIS A 135 -16.00 -6.58 -1.89
C HIS A 135 -15.31 -7.23 -3.09
N SER A 136 -14.84 -8.47 -2.95
CA SER A 136 -14.15 -9.19 -4.03
C SER A 136 -14.37 -10.69 -3.88
N LYS A 137 -15.28 -11.28 -4.66
CA LYS A 137 -15.60 -12.72 -4.58
C LYS A 137 -14.37 -13.63 -4.68
N GLY A 138 -13.34 -13.20 -5.42
CA GLY A 138 -12.05 -13.88 -5.53
C GLY A 138 -11.26 -14.01 -4.21
N ALA A 139 -11.53 -13.16 -3.21
CA ALA A 139 -10.89 -13.20 -1.90
C ALA A 139 -11.16 -14.49 -1.13
N ILE A 140 -12.19 -15.27 -1.52
CA ILE A 140 -12.52 -16.56 -0.90
C ILE A 140 -11.34 -17.55 -0.92
N LYS A 141 -10.42 -17.39 -1.88
CA LYS A 141 -9.17 -18.14 -2.01
C LYS A 141 -8.23 -17.93 -0.81
N PHE A 142 -8.27 -16.73 -0.21
CA PHE A 142 -7.40 -16.30 0.88
C PHE A 142 -8.01 -16.45 2.28
N VAL A 143 -9.28 -16.86 2.35
CA VAL A 143 -9.95 -17.17 3.62
C VAL A 143 -9.34 -18.43 4.26
N PRO A 144 -9.03 -18.46 5.57
CA PRO A 144 -8.51 -19.62 6.27
C PRO A 144 -9.41 -20.85 6.11
N LYS A 145 -8.80 -22.03 5.91
CA LYS A 145 -9.54 -23.28 5.58
C LYS A 145 -10.60 -23.62 6.62
N ASN A 146 -10.31 -23.40 7.91
CA ASN A 146 -11.21 -23.68 9.03
C ASN A 146 -12.49 -22.84 9.04
N ILE A 147 -12.47 -21.60 8.51
CA ILE A 147 -13.66 -20.71 8.49
C ILE A 147 -14.27 -20.53 7.10
N ARG A 148 -13.63 -21.06 6.04
CA ARG A 148 -14.05 -20.87 4.64
C ARG A 148 -15.47 -21.33 4.35
N LYS A 149 -15.91 -22.44 4.96
CA LYS A 149 -17.29 -22.92 4.81
C LYS A 149 -18.29 -21.92 5.39
N ALA A 150 -18.05 -21.43 6.61
CA ALA A 150 -18.91 -20.45 7.27
C ALA A 150 -19.03 -19.14 6.48
N VAL A 151 -17.92 -18.66 5.90
CA VAL A 151 -17.95 -17.48 5.00
C VAL A 151 -18.79 -17.76 3.76
N ARG A 152 -18.64 -18.93 3.14
CA ARG A 152 -19.43 -19.31 1.95
C ARG A 152 -20.92 -19.37 2.26
N ASP A 153 -21.29 -20.00 3.38
CA ASP A 153 -22.67 -20.15 3.82
C ASP A 153 -23.34 -18.79 4.05
N LYS A 154 -22.62 -17.83 4.65
CA LYS A 154 -23.11 -16.47 4.89
C LYS A 154 -23.23 -15.60 3.63
N ILE A 155 -22.45 -15.85 2.59
CA ILE A 155 -22.41 -14.98 1.40
C ILE A 155 -23.22 -15.54 0.23
N PHE A 156 -23.15 -16.85 -0.01
CA PHE A 156 -23.72 -17.48 -1.21
C PHE A 156 -25.02 -18.24 -0.94
N PHE A 157 -25.38 -18.48 0.31
CA PHE A 157 -26.55 -19.28 0.69
C PHE A 157 -27.52 -18.55 1.64
N LYS A 158 -27.44 -17.21 1.73
CA LYS A 158 -28.50 -16.40 2.34
C LYS A 158 -29.80 -16.62 1.55
N LYS A 159 -30.70 -17.43 2.11
CA LYS A 159 -32.13 -17.43 1.77
C LYS A 159 -32.82 -16.28 2.50
#